data_AF-A0A2A3ZJ97-F1
#
_entry.id   AF-A0A2A3ZJ97-F1
#
_cell.length_a   1.000
_cell.length_b   1.000
_cell.length_c   1.000
_cell.angle_alpha   90.00
_cell.angle_beta   90.00
_cell.angle_gamma   90.00
#
_symmetry.space_group_name_H-M   'P 1'
#
loop_
_entity.id
_entity.type
_entity.pdbx_description
1 polymer ?
#
loop_
_entity_poly.entity_id
_entity_poly.type
_entity_poly.pdbx_seq_one_letter_code
_entity_poly.pdbx_strand_id
1 'polypeptide(L)'
;MSDRFSQPRSRYLNLGLGELAAATVFALVALMWRSRLESSGAVAALWWALLPLLFVLLQASAYWLLMRSRMPVGKAQAAPDRMPHMAARCFRGLRLITPVALITGLVGVIVNAPSGTIATVVVVVVWAFGVVEYVNYYLVRLAYPWTRWASEVSQWRTPTLVKDIRAALR
;
A
#
# COMPACT_ATOMS: atom_id res chain seq x y z
N MET A 1 6.58 20.78 -16.99
CA MET A 1 6.91 20.47 -15.57
C MET A 1 5.95 21.21 -14.63
N SER A 2 4.64 21.03 -14.80
CA SER A 2 3.63 21.91 -14.21
C SER A 2 2.31 21.15 -14.09
N ASP A 3 2.16 20.40 -13.00
CA ASP A 3 0.90 19.75 -12.57
C ASP A 3 1.00 19.03 -11.21
N ARG A 4 2.20 19.00 -10.60
CA ARG A 4 2.42 18.34 -9.29
C ARG A 4 1.94 19.16 -8.08
N PHE A 5 1.78 20.46 -8.25
CA PHE A 5 1.41 21.40 -7.17
C PHE A 5 0.00 21.99 -7.36
N SER A 6 -0.79 21.46 -8.28
CA SER A 6 -2.20 21.83 -8.44
C SER A 6 -3.14 20.91 -7.64
N GLN A 7 -2.60 19.91 -6.92
CA GLN A 7 -3.43 18.97 -6.17
C GLN A 7 -3.81 19.55 -4.79
N PRO A 8 -5.11 19.63 -4.46
CA PRO A 8 -5.55 20.17 -3.18
C PRO A 8 -5.01 19.35 -2.00
N ARG A 9 -4.61 20.03 -0.92
CA ARG A 9 -4.22 19.40 0.37
C ARG A 9 -5.25 18.39 0.88
N SER A 10 -6.54 18.59 0.59
CA SER A 10 -7.64 17.66 0.90
C SER A 10 -7.55 16.34 0.14
N ARG A 11 -6.99 16.31 -1.06
CA ARG A 11 -6.82 15.08 -1.85
C ARG A 11 -5.86 14.11 -1.17
N TYR A 12 -4.74 14.59 -0.63
CA TYR A 12 -3.78 13.75 0.10
C TYR A 12 -4.37 13.22 1.42
N LEU A 13 -5.22 14.01 2.06
CA LEU A 13 -6.00 13.52 3.20
C LEU A 13 -6.92 12.37 2.78
N ASN A 14 -7.69 12.56 1.72
CA ASN A 14 -8.63 11.55 1.23
C ASN A 14 -7.91 10.27 0.79
N LEU A 15 -6.74 10.38 0.17
CA LEU A 15 -5.90 9.23 -0.16
C LEU A 15 -5.45 8.51 1.11
N GLY A 16 -4.85 9.22 2.07
CA GLY A 16 -4.37 8.61 3.32
C GLY A 16 -5.50 7.98 4.14
N LEU A 17 -6.66 8.62 4.22
CA LEU A 17 -7.84 8.06 4.88
C LEU A 17 -8.44 6.89 4.12
N GLY A 18 -8.40 6.91 2.78
CA GLY A 18 -8.87 5.81 1.94
C GLY A 18 -8.05 4.55 2.17
N GLU A 19 -6.72 4.66 2.23
CA GLU A 19 -5.82 3.55 2.54
C GLU A 19 -6.06 3.00 3.96
N LEU A 20 -6.25 3.89 4.95
CA LEU A 20 -6.53 3.48 6.33
C LEU A 20 -7.91 2.83 6.47
N ALA A 21 -8.92 3.35 5.76
CA ALA A 21 -10.25 2.76 5.69
C ALA A 21 -10.19 1.37 5.04
N ALA A 22 -9.45 1.22 3.94
CA ALA A 22 -9.25 -0.08 3.30
C ALA A 22 -8.60 -1.09 4.27
N ALA A 23 -7.51 -0.69 4.94
CA ALA A 23 -6.85 -1.53 5.95
C ALA A 23 -7.82 -1.94 7.08
N THR A 24 -8.63 -1.00 7.55
CA THR A 24 -9.63 -1.24 8.60
C THR A 24 -10.71 -2.21 8.12
N VAL A 25 -11.24 -2.02 6.91
CA VAL A 25 -12.25 -2.91 6.32
C VAL A 25 -11.71 -4.32 6.15
N PHE A 26 -10.51 -4.49 5.59
CA PHE A 26 -9.89 -5.81 5.46
C PHE A 26 -9.69 -6.49 6.82
N ALA A 27 -9.22 -5.77 7.83
CA ALA A 27 -9.05 -6.30 9.18
C ALA A 27 -10.38 -6.71 9.82
N LEU A 28 -11.41 -5.86 9.73
CA LEU A 28 -12.74 -6.14 10.29
C LEU A 28 -13.40 -7.34 9.59
N VAL A 29 -13.36 -7.39 8.26
CA VAL A 29 -13.91 -8.51 7.49
C VAL A 29 -13.22 -9.81 7.89
N ALA A 30 -11.88 -9.83 8.01
CA ALA A 30 -11.15 -11.02 8.45
C ALA A 30 -11.53 -11.45 9.88
N LEU A 31 -11.71 -10.51 10.80
CA LEU A 31 -12.15 -10.80 12.16
C LEU A 31 -13.58 -11.37 12.20
N MET A 32 -14.47 -10.88 11.35
CA MET A 32 -15.85 -11.39 11.25
C MET A 32 -15.91 -12.78 10.60
N TRP A 33 -15.06 -13.04 9.61
CA TRP A 33 -15.05 -14.30 8.87
C TRP A 33 -14.24 -15.42 9.54
N ARG A 34 -13.38 -15.11 10.51
CA ARG A 34 -12.55 -16.12 11.18
C ARG A 34 -13.34 -17.30 11.74
N SER A 35 -14.56 -17.08 12.23
CA SER A 35 -15.44 -18.12 12.79
C SER A 35 -16.20 -18.92 11.73
N ARG A 36 -16.22 -18.47 10.48
CA ARG A 36 -16.84 -19.16 9.33
C ARG A 36 -15.84 -19.98 8.52
N LEU A 37 -14.55 -19.86 8.81
CA LEU A 37 -13.49 -20.64 8.18
C LEU A 37 -13.39 -22.00 8.89
N GLU A 38 -14.19 -22.95 8.43
CA GLU A 38 -14.27 -24.31 9.02
C GLU A 38 -13.06 -25.20 8.66
N SER A 39 -12.20 -24.77 7.73
CA SER A 39 -11.03 -25.54 7.30
C SER A 39 -9.83 -25.32 8.21
N SER A 40 -9.16 -26.41 8.61
CA SER A 40 -7.91 -26.38 9.35
C SER A 40 -6.86 -25.52 8.62
N GLY A 41 -6.18 -24.64 9.35
CA GLY A 41 -5.16 -23.75 8.79
C GLY A 41 -5.68 -22.51 8.06
N ALA A 42 -6.95 -22.46 7.65
CA ALA A 42 -7.46 -21.36 6.82
C ALA A 42 -7.41 -19.98 7.51
N VAL A 43 -7.69 -19.93 8.80
CA VAL A 43 -7.56 -18.69 9.60
C VAL A 43 -6.09 -18.24 9.64
N ALA A 44 -5.15 -19.18 9.82
CA ALA A 44 -3.73 -18.87 9.85
C ALA A 44 -3.24 -18.38 8.48
N ALA A 45 -3.59 -19.08 7.40
CA ALA A 45 -3.26 -18.66 6.04
C ALA A 45 -3.84 -17.28 5.69
N LEU A 46 -5.08 -16.99 6.11
CA LEU A 46 -5.67 -15.66 5.95
C LEU A 46 -4.83 -14.59 6.64
N TRP A 47 -4.40 -14.79 7.89
CA TRP A 47 -3.55 -13.81 8.58
C TRP A 47 -2.17 -13.67 7.95
N TRP A 48 -1.59 -14.76 7.46
CA TRP A 48 -0.31 -14.72 6.73
C TRP A 48 -0.40 -13.95 5.40
N ALA A 49 -1.55 -13.99 4.73
CA ALA A 49 -1.83 -13.17 3.56
C ALA A 49 -2.14 -11.70 3.92
N LEU A 50 -2.92 -11.51 4.98
CA LEU A 50 -3.49 -10.21 5.36
C LEU A 50 -2.48 -9.28 6.03
N LEU A 51 -1.63 -9.78 6.93
CA LEU A 51 -0.69 -8.93 7.67
C LEU A 51 0.27 -8.15 6.75
N PRO A 52 0.89 -8.75 5.72
CA PRO A 52 1.69 -8.00 4.75
C PRO A 52 0.88 -6.96 3.98
N LEU A 53 -0.36 -7.26 3.59
CA LEU A 53 -1.24 -6.29 2.93
C LEU A 53 -1.52 -5.09 3.84
N LEU A 54 -1.97 -5.32 5.08
CA LEU A 54 -2.21 -4.26 6.06
C LEU A 54 -0.95 -3.43 6.29
N PHE A 55 0.21 -4.08 6.37
CA PHE A 55 1.48 -3.41 6.53
C PHE A 55 1.77 -2.44 5.38
N VAL A 56 1.51 -2.81 4.12
CA VAL A 56 1.67 -1.90 2.97
C VAL A 56 0.68 -0.75 3.00
N LEU A 57 -0.60 -1.02 3.29
CA LEU A 57 -1.64 0.01 3.34
C LEU A 57 -1.38 1.05 4.44
N LEU A 58 -0.86 0.63 5.59
CA LEU A 58 -0.47 1.54 6.68
C LEU A 58 0.71 2.44 6.28
N GLN A 59 1.69 1.90 5.53
CA GLN A 59 2.79 2.71 5.00
C GLN A 59 2.29 3.73 3.97
N ALA A 60 1.39 3.31 3.07
CA ALA A 60 0.75 4.20 2.10
C ALA A 60 -0.02 5.33 2.80
N SER A 61 -0.83 4.98 3.79
CA SER A 61 -1.57 5.92 4.65
C SER A 61 -0.63 6.94 5.28
N ALA A 62 0.43 6.47 5.94
CA ALA A 62 1.43 7.32 6.59
C ALA A 62 2.12 8.26 5.60
N TYR A 63 2.46 7.76 4.40
CA TYR A 63 3.08 8.56 3.35
C TYR A 63 2.16 9.70 2.88
N TRP A 64 0.88 9.43 2.62
CA TRP A 64 -0.04 10.45 2.14
C TRP A 64 -0.35 11.51 3.21
N LEU A 65 -0.47 11.10 4.47
CA LEU A 65 -0.63 12.04 5.59
C LEU A 65 0.62 12.89 5.80
N LEU A 66 1.82 12.32 5.63
CA LEU A 66 3.08 13.07 5.63
C LEU A 66 3.18 14.02 4.42
N MET A 67 2.69 13.64 3.24
CA MET A 67 2.63 14.55 2.10
C MET A 67 1.71 15.74 2.40
N ARG A 68 0.55 15.49 3.01
CA ARG A 68 -0.40 16.54 3.42
C ARG A 68 0.20 17.51 4.43
N SER A 69 0.94 17.02 5.44
CA SER A 69 1.52 17.89 6.48
C SER A 69 2.63 18.79 5.94
N ARG A 70 3.27 18.39 4.84
CA ARG A 70 4.29 19.17 4.12
C ARG A 70 3.71 20.21 3.15
N MET A 71 2.39 20.27 3.01
CA MET A 71 1.74 21.26 2.14
C MET A 71 1.43 22.55 2.89
N PRO A 72 1.84 23.72 2.34
CA PRO A 72 1.55 25.01 2.94
C PRO A 72 0.04 25.23 3.16
N VAL A 73 -0.32 25.73 4.33
CA VAL A 73 -1.70 26.08 4.67
C VAL A 73 -2.09 27.33 3.90
N GLY A 74 -3.19 27.28 3.14
CA GLY A 74 -3.76 28.44 2.43
C GLY A 74 -3.19 28.73 1.03
N LYS A 75 -2.11 28.06 0.59
CA LYS A 75 -1.57 28.20 -0.78
C LYS A 75 -1.47 26.84 -1.45
N ALA A 76 -2.55 26.43 -2.12
CA ALA A 76 -2.61 25.16 -2.83
C ALA A 76 -1.51 25.00 -3.89
N GLN A 77 -0.95 26.10 -4.42
CA GLN A 77 0.08 26.10 -5.46
C GLN A 77 1.54 26.19 -4.96
N ALA A 78 1.78 26.30 -3.66
CA ALA A 78 3.15 26.37 -3.14
C ALA A 78 3.81 24.97 -3.17
N ALA A 79 5.11 24.92 -3.50
CA ALA A 79 5.85 23.67 -3.47
C ALA A 79 5.85 23.09 -2.04
N PRO A 80 5.56 21.79 -1.85
CA PRO A 80 5.62 21.14 -0.56
C PRO A 80 7.06 21.08 -0.08
N ASP A 81 7.22 21.11 1.24
CA ASP A 81 8.53 20.95 1.86
C ASP A 81 9.14 19.58 1.51
N ARG A 82 10.48 19.57 1.44
CA ARG A 82 11.24 18.35 1.20
C ARG A 82 10.91 17.32 2.28
N MET A 83 10.87 16.05 1.90
CA MET A 83 10.64 14.97 2.86
C MET A 83 11.74 15.00 3.93
N PRO A 84 11.41 14.94 5.23
CA PRO A 84 12.42 14.88 6.28
C PRO A 84 13.37 13.70 6.06
N HIS A 85 14.68 13.91 6.24
CA HIS A 85 15.70 12.87 6.02
C HIS A 85 15.42 11.58 6.82
N MET A 86 14.94 11.69 8.07
CA MET A 86 14.59 10.51 8.88
C MET A 86 13.42 9.73 8.30
N ALA A 87 12.37 10.43 7.82
CA ALA A 87 11.24 9.79 7.15
C ALA A 87 11.69 9.09 5.85
N ALA A 88 12.54 9.74 5.05
CA ALA A 88 13.08 9.15 3.83
C ALA A 88 13.90 7.88 4.10
N ARG A 89 14.71 7.86 5.18
CA ARG A 89 15.43 6.66 5.63
C ARG A 89 14.47 5.54 6.08
N CYS A 90 13.44 5.90 6.84
CA CYS A 90 12.42 4.94 7.28
C CYS A 90 11.72 4.27 6.09
N PHE A 91 11.20 5.05 5.14
CA PHE A 91 10.54 4.52 3.94
C PHE A 91 11.50 3.74 3.02
N ARG A 92 12.79 4.09 2.98
CA ARG A 92 13.80 3.28 2.31
C ARG A 92 13.98 1.92 2.99
N GLY A 93 13.99 1.87 4.32
CA GLY A 93 14.02 0.61 5.08
C GLY A 93 12.75 -0.22 4.87
N LEU A 94 11.57 0.41 4.94
CA LEU A 94 10.28 -0.22 4.68
C LEU A 94 10.20 -0.83 3.27
N ARG A 95 10.77 -0.16 2.26
CA ARG A 95 10.89 -0.71 0.90
C ARG A 95 11.65 -2.04 0.85
N LEU A 96 12.63 -2.24 1.73
CA LEU A 96 13.42 -3.48 1.80
C LEU A 96 12.75 -4.55 2.66
N ILE A 97 12.10 -4.14 3.76
CA ILE A 97 11.42 -5.04 4.70
C ILE A 97 10.12 -5.60 4.11
N THR A 98 9.40 -4.81 3.30
CA THR A 98 8.10 -5.19 2.77
C THR A 98 8.14 -6.45 1.88
N PRO A 99 9.09 -6.61 0.93
CA PRO A 99 9.26 -7.86 0.20
C PRO A 99 9.49 -9.06 1.11
N VAL A 100 10.30 -8.90 2.16
CA VAL A 100 10.55 -9.98 3.14
C VAL A 100 9.24 -10.36 3.83
N ALA A 101 8.45 -9.38 4.28
CA ALA A 101 7.13 -9.64 4.86
C ALA A 101 6.18 -10.36 3.90
N LEU A 102 6.15 -9.98 2.61
CA LEU A 102 5.33 -10.63 1.58
C LEU A 102 5.77 -12.07 1.32
N ILE A 103 7.07 -12.33 1.24
CA ILE A 103 7.63 -13.68 1.06
C ILE A 103 7.33 -14.55 2.28
N THR A 104 7.57 -14.04 3.49
CA THR A 104 7.24 -14.76 4.73
C THR A 104 5.73 -15.04 4.81
N GLY A 105 4.90 -14.08 4.42
CA GLY A 105 3.45 -14.25 4.29
C GLY A 105 3.08 -15.36 3.30
N LEU A 106 3.74 -15.42 2.13
CA LEU A 106 3.52 -16.48 1.15
C LEU A 106 3.87 -17.86 1.71
N VAL A 107 5.04 -17.98 2.36
CA VAL A 107 5.45 -19.23 3.02
C VAL A 107 4.42 -19.64 4.07
N GLY A 108 3.96 -18.70 4.89
CA GLY A 108 2.91 -18.95 5.88
C GLY A 108 1.58 -19.41 5.26
N VAL A 109 1.18 -18.83 4.12
CA VAL A 109 0.02 -19.27 3.34
C VAL A 109 0.18 -20.70 2.84
N ILE A 110 1.35 -21.04 2.29
CA ILE A 110 1.62 -22.38 1.75
C ILE A 110 1.62 -23.44 2.86
N VAL A 111 2.28 -23.16 3.99
CA VAL A 111 2.35 -24.08 5.14
C VAL A 111 0.97 -24.31 5.77
N ASN A 112 0.09 -23.31 5.73
CA ASN A 112 -1.24 -23.38 6.32
C ASN A 112 -2.34 -23.49 5.25
N ALA A 113 -2.00 -24.01 4.06
CA ALA A 113 -2.88 -23.98 2.89
C ALA A 113 -4.30 -24.47 3.24
N PRO A 114 -5.35 -23.66 2.98
CA PRO A 114 -6.72 -24.08 3.24
C PRO A 114 -7.08 -25.30 2.38
N SER A 115 -7.86 -26.24 2.94
CA SER A 115 -8.37 -27.40 2.20
C SER A 115 -9.56 -27.06 1.28
N GLY A 116 -10.27 -25.97 1.56
CA GLY A 116 -11.45 -25.55 0.79
C GLY A 116 -11.12 -24.57 -0.34
N THR A 117 -11.62 -24.83 -1.55
CA THR A 117 -11.38 -24.02 -2.76
C THR A 117 -11.67 -22.53 -2.55
N ILE A 118 -12.80 -22.19 -1.93
CA ILE A 118 -13.20 -20.79 -1.71
C ILE A 118 -12.21 -20.09 -0.77
N ALA A 119 -11.84 -20.74 0.34
CA ALA A 119 -10.88 -20.18 1.29
C ALA A 119 -9.51 -19.97 0.64
N THR A 120 -9.04 -20.92 -0.15
CA THR A 120 -7.79 -20.82 -0.90
C THR A 120 -7.79 -19.64 -1.87
N VAL A 121 -8.86 -19.48 -2.67
CA VAL A 121 -8.99 -18.36 -3.60
C VAL A 121 -8.95 -17.02 -2.86
N VAL A 122 -9.71 -16.89 -1.77
CA VAL A 122 -9.73 -15.66 -0.96
C VAL A 122 -8.34 -15.33 -0.42
N VAL A 123 -7.65 -16.29 0.18
CA VAL A 123 -6.30 -16.09 0.73
C VAL A 123 -5.30 -15.68 -0.35
N VAL A 124 -5.32 -16.34 -1.51
CA VAL A 124 -4.45 -16.01 -2.64
C VAL A 124 -4.73 -14.61 -3.17
N VAL A 125 -6.00 -14.22 -3.32
CA VAL A 125 -6.38 -12.88 -3.78
C VAL A 125 -5.92 -11.82 -2.79
N VAL A 126 -6.11 -12.03 -1.48
CA VAL A 126 -5.65 -11.08 -0.44
C VAL A 126 -4.14 -10.92 -0.48
N TRP A 127 -3.38 -12.03 -0.57
CA TRP A 127 -1.93 -11.98 -0.66
C TRP A 127 -1.46 -11.27 -1.94
N ALA A 128 -2.04 -11.62 -3.09
CA ALA A 128 -1.72 -11.02 -4.38
C ALA A 128 -2.02 -9.52 -4.38
N PHE A 129 -3.11 -9.10 -3.74
CA PHE A 129 -3.42 -7.68 -3.56
C PHE A 129 -2.34 -6.95 -2.77
N GLY A 130 -1.78 -7.57 -1.72
CA GLY A 130 -0.62 -7.03 -0.99
C GLY A 130 0.62 -6.85 -1.86
N VAL A 131 0.88 -7.78 -2.79
CA VAL A 131 1.97 -7.66 -3.77
C VAL A 131 1.71 -6.49 -4.72
N VAL A 132 0.48 -6.38 -5.25
CA VAL A 132 0.08 -5.29 -6.15
C VAL A 132 0.26 -3.93 -5.47
N GLU A 133 -0.14 -3.79 -4.21
CA GLU A 133 0.05 -2.55 -3.46
C GLU A 133 1.53 -2.23 -3.23
N TYR A 134 2.36 -3.23 -2.91
CA TYR A 134 3.80 -3.01 -2.80
C TYR A 134 4.39 -2.52 -4.13
N VAL A 135 4.02 -3.16 -5.24
CA VAL A 135 4.46 -2.74 -6.58
C VAL A 135 4.01 -1.29 -6.84
N ASN A 136 2.74 -0.98 -6.59
CA ASN A 136 2.13 0.33 -6.81
C ASN A 136 2.89 1.46 -6.08
N TYR A 137 3.29 1.22 -4.83
CA TYR A 137 3.90 2.24 -3.98
C TYR A 137 5.44 2.31 -4.09
N TYR A 138 6.12 1.20 -4.36
CA TYR A 138 7.59 1.11 -4.26
C TYR A 138 8.34 0.75 -5.54
N LEU A 139 7.66 0.26 -6.56
CA LEU A 139 8.29 -0.14 -7.82
C LEU A 139 7.77 0.66 -9.00
N VAL A 140 6.46 0.62 -9.24
CA VAL A 140 5.81 1.15 -10.45
C VAL A 140 4.47 1.74 -10.07
N ARG A 141 4.17 2.94 -10.57
CA ARG A 141 2.86 3.53 -10.36
C ARG A 141 1.82 2.78 -11.20
N LEU A 142 0.88 2.10 -10.53
CA LEU A 142 -0.23 1.39 -11.18
C LEU A 142 -1.57 2.15 -11.08
N ALA A 143 -1.73 3.00 -10.06
CA ALA A 143 -2.93 3.79 -9.85
C ALA A 143 -3.06 4.95 -10.85
N TYR A 144 -3.73 4.67 -11.97
CA TYR A 144 -4.16 5.62 -13.00
C TYR A 144 -5.69 5.62 -13.16
N PRO A 145 -6.30 6.72 -13.64
CA PRO A 145 -7.69 6.72 -14.05
C PRO A 145 -7.96 5.62 -15.08
N TRP A 146 -9.07 4.89 -14.94
CA TRP A 146 -9.41 3.74 -15.80
C TRP A 146 -9.36 4.07 -17.29
N THR A 147 -9.83 5.26 -17.68
CA THR A 147 -9.84 5.75 -19.08
C THR A 147 -8.45 5.86 -19.71
N ARG A 148 -7.38 5.92 -18.90
CA ARG A 148 -5.99 6.03 -19.36
C ARG A 148 -5.11 4.89 -18.84
N TRP A 149 -5.70 3.90 -18.17
CA TRP A 149 -4.93 2.89 -17.45
C TRP A 149 -4.04 2.08 -18.39
N ALA A 150 -4.59 1.58 -19.50
CA ALA A 150 -3.85 0.74 -20.45
C ALA A 150 -2.65 1.46 -21.09
N SER A 151 -2.75 2.77 -21.35
CA SER A 151 -1.68 3.55 -21.98
C SER A 151 -0.63 4.08 -21.00
N GLU A 152 -0.99 4.25 -19.72
CA GLU A 152 -0.07 4.77 -18.70
C GLU A 152 0.60 3.68 -17.86
N VAL A 153 -0.02 2.51 -17.69
CA VAL A 153 0.56 1.38 -16.95
C VAL A 153 1.81 0.81 -17.63
N SER A 154 1.84 0.82 -18.96
CA SER A 154 3.00 0.37 -19.76
C SER A 154 4.20 1.30 -19.69
N GLN A 155 4.07 2.49 -19.10
CA GLN A 155 5.14 3.49 -19.03
C GLN A 155 6.06 3.29 -17.82
N TRP A 156 5.81 2.28 -16.97
CA TRP A 156 6.65 1.90 -15.83
C TRP A 156 7.11 3.08 -14.96
N ARG A 157 6.24 4.07 -14.77
CA ARG A 157 6.61 5.33 -14.12
C ARG A 157 6.99 5.08 -12.67
N THR A 158 8.09 5.71 -12.23
CA THR A 158 8.52 5.64 -10.82
C THR A 158 7.45 6.24 -9.90
N PRO A 159 7.05 5.53 -8.83
CA PRO A 159 6.09 6.02 -7.83
C PRO A 159 6.54 7.33 -7.17
N THR A 160 5.58 8.14 -6.75
CA THR A 160 5.84 9.43 -6.10
C THR A 160 6.65 9.25 -4.81
N LEU A 161 6.33 8.25 -4.00
CA LEU A 161 7.06 7.93 -2.77
C LEU A 161 8.56 7.70 -3.04
N VAL A 162 8.89 6.92 -4.08
CA VAL A 162 10.28 6.63 -4.43
C VAL A 162 11.00 7.89 -4.95
N LYS A 163 10.31 8.76 -5.69
CA LYS A 163 10.85 10.05 -6.12
C LYS A 163 11.17 10.93 -4.91
N ASP A 164 10.27 11.01 -3.93
CA ASP A 164 10.44 11.79 -2.70
C ASP A 164 11.61 11.28 -1.85
N ILE A 165 11.74 9.95 -1.68
CA ILE A 165 12.88 9.35 -0.97
C ILE A 165 14.21 9.73 -1.64
N ARG A 166 14.31 9.56 -2.96
CA ARG A 166 15.51 9.93 -3.73
C ARG A 166 15.79 11.42 -3.65
N ALA A 167 14.74 12.23 -3.76
CA ALA A 167 14.84 13.66 -3.68
C ALA A 167 15.25 14.13 -2.29
N ALA A 168 15.00 13.40 -1.21
CA ALA A 168 15.41 13.75 0.15
C ALA A 168 16.79 13.23 0.55
N LEU A 169 17.24 12.11 -0.01
CA LEU A 169 18.55 11.50 0.33
C LEU A 169 19.71 11.93 -0.58
N ARG A 170 19.46 12.85 -1.52
CA ARG A 170 20.50 13.54 -2.29
C ARG A 170 21.08 14.72 -1.52
#